data_AF-A0A6L4WMX4-F1
#
_entry.id   AF-A0A6L4WMX4-F1
#
_cell.length_a   1.000
_cell.length_b   1.000
_cell.length_c   1.000
_cell.angle_alpha   90.00
_cell.angle_beta   90.00
_cell.angle_gamma   90.00
#
_symmetry.space_group_name_H-M   'P 1'
#
loop_
_entity.id
_entity.type
_entity.pdbx_description
1 polymer ?
#
loop_
_entity_poly.entity_id
_entity_poly.type
_entity_poly.pdbx_seq_one_letter_code
_entity_poly.pdbx_strand_id
1 'polypeptide(L)'
;NNKSIKHKVSARYIYEHLFLAHISFDDKSENFYELVRSKTPNGKSVEIIATKFPYDEIKEEFFYRFRKIESTIVHKTHMVYKLNDSKLLRFNELFINPKWDIKPYLASYDKSISANGLKVFEQIPAISRYEFMLDNIHYIIMTFIRGPVCKGQVALNVIQDHFWVMFMDPKYDVSLHDKFYLHDNLKNLFIPNQYGDNPSIFKTTSILDNYDFAKEYQSNKSKIYKQYYPKGLDINSIWKGNKKEENDSILTIYRHFDSASVHKGALGNIPKTLWVIDYPLLERIYYSLVAGFDVFGNTPHQLLVRKHMDRLRIEGESNFLEYLPKESRKEYFNSWYQGWLASQLSVYVPSEVQSSIDYKTDDFKEEFVQKVFDYTKTKKDSINFIEKEYIPMDIKEKYTNKEEIEETFKSLTLPNSSQIIKTFTDSKSNLAHIRIKMNDKKDLVYSMIINRWHKNVALLFSEESRLDSSKDTVNYRQGFIGSYPNVYVEVKQDDLSEFFNLLKNYKNNEVDKKKILKFVINRANPNFWKSFDWFNNKFKTEDSLNYGLMDLNRYISKAIND
;
A
#
# COMPACT_ATOMS: atom_id res chain seq x y z
N ASN A 1 -10.74 13.44 -25.60
CA ASN A 1 -10.68 14.51 -26.63
C ASN A 1 -12.04 14.97 -27.16
N ASN A 2 -13.19 14.49 -26.64
CA ASN A 2 -14.50 15.10 -26.91
C ASN A 2 -14.55 16.53 -26.36
N LYS A 3 -15.17 17.47 -27.11
CA LYS A 3 -15.14 18.92 -26.80
C LYS A 3 -16.13 19.37 -25.72
N SER A 4 -17.13 18.56 -25.38
CA SER A 4 -18.12 18.92 -24.35
C SER A 4 -17.48 19.06 -22.96
N ILE A 5 -17.98 20.00 -22.14
CA ILE A 5 -17.39 20.32 -20.84
C ILE A 5 -17.35 19.09 -19.93
N LYS A 6 -18.44 18.32 -19.88
CA LYS A 6 -18.52 17.10 -19.07
C LYS A 6 -17.37 16.13 -19.40
N HIS A 7 -17.16 15.84 -20.68
CA HIS A 7 -16.07 14.96 -21.11
C HIS A 7 -14.69 15.54 -20.80
N LYS A 8 -14.49 16.85 -20.89
CA LYS A 8 -13.21 17.49 -20.54
C LYS A 8 -12.91 17.35 -19.04
N VAL A 9 -13.90 17.58 -18.18
CA VAL A 9 -13.76 17.43 -16.72
C VAL A 9 -13.49 15.98 -16.35
N SER A 10 -14.26 15.02 -16.91
CA SER A 10 -14.03 13.59 -16.68
C SER A 10 -12.67 13.13 -17.18
N ALA A 11 -12.24 13.58 -18.36
CA ALA A 11 -10.92 13.23 -18.91
C ALA A 11 -9.78 13.78 -18.04
N ARG A 12 -9.94 14.98 -17.48
CA ARG A 12 -8.98 15.54 -16.52
C ARG A 12 -8.87 14.65 -15.28
N TYR A 13 -10.00 14.31 -14.65
CA TYR A 13 -10.01 13.42 -13.47
C TYR A 13 -9.35 12.07 -13.76
N ILE A 14 -9.72 11.42 -14.87
CA ILE A 14 -9.17 10.11 -15.26
C ILE A 14 -7.66 10.21 -15.55
N TYR A 15 -7.22 11.24 -16.26
CA TYR A 15 -5.79 11.47 -16.53
C TYR A 15 -5.00 11.67 -15.23
N GLU A 16 -5.51 12.50 -14.32
CA GLU A 16 -4.87 12.76 -13.04
C GLU A 16 -4.71 11.49 -12.20
N HIS A 17 -5.52 10.44 -12.44
CA HIS A 17 -5.41 9.13 -11.78
C HIS A 17 -4.54 8.10 -12.53
N LEU A 18 -4.35 8.28 -13.85
CA LEU A 18 -3.69 7.30 -14.72
C LEU A 18 -2.33 7.75 -15.28
N PHE A 19 -1.84 8.95 -14.94
CA PHE A 19 -0.59 9.48 -15.49
C PHE A 19 0.67 8.66 -15.12
N LEU A 20 0.62 7.82 -14.07
CA LEU A 20 1.70 6.90 -13.69
C LEU A 20 1.51 5.47 -14.22
N ALA A 21 0.39 5.19 -14.91
CA ALA A 21 0.06 3.85 -15.34
C ALA A 21 0.95 3.40 -16.51
N HIS A 22 1.38 2.14 -16.44
CA HIS A 22 1.80 1.39 -17.62
C HIS A 22 0.55 0.70 -18.17
N ILE A 23 -0.03 1.28 -19.20
CA ILE A 23 -1.32 0.86 -19.75
C ILE A 23 -1.11 -0.33 -20.68
N SER A 24 -1.84 -1.42 -20.44
CA SER A 24 -1.94 -2.55 -21.36
C SER A 24 -3.36 -2.66 -21.92
N PHE A 25 -3.45 -2.97 -23.21
CA PHE A 25 -4.71 -3.26 -23.90
C PHE A 25 -4.94 -4.76 -24.15
N ASP A 26 -3.95 -5.59 -23.85
CA ASP A 26 -3.98 -7.04 -24.05
C ASP A 26 -3.21 -7.74 -22.95
N ASP A 27 -3.84 -8.72 -22.31
CA ASP A 27 -3.29 -9.51 -21.21
C ASP A 27 -2.03 -10.31 -21.60
N LYS A 28 -1.79 -10.52 -22.90
CA LYS A 28 -0.64 -11.27 -23.42
C LYS A 28 0.42 -10.39 -24.07
N SER A 29 0.20 -9.09 -24.16
CA SER A 29 1.14 -8.20 -24.84
C SER A 29 2.23 -7.72 -23.89
N GLU A 30 3.49 -7.79 -24.34
CA GLU A 30 4.62 -7.11 -23.68
C GLU A 30 4.68 -5.62 -24.05
N ASN A 31 3.67 -5.09 -24.76
CA ASN A 31 3.60 -3.67 -25.14
C ASN A 31 2.80 -2.87 -24.11
N PHE A 32 3.44 -1.86 -23.54
CA PHE A 32 2.81 -0.94 -22.59
C PHE A 32 2.82 0.49 -23.13
N TYR A 33 1.86 1.28 -22.67
CA TYR A 33 1.65 2.66 -23.10
C TYR A 33 1.52 3.58 -21.89
N GLU A 34 1.90 4.84 -22.06
CA GLU A 34 1.61 5.90 -21.11
C GLU A 34 0.51 6.79 -21.66
N LEU A 35 -0.35 7.29 -20.78
CA LEU A 35 -1.31 8.34 -21.11
C LEU A 35 -0.63 9.70 -20.90
N VAL A 36 -0.45 10.46 -21.98
CA VAL A 36 0.24 11.75 -21.97
C VAL A 36 -0.65 12.87 -22.50
N ARG A 37 -0.34 14.12 -22.14
CA ARG A 37 -0.89 15.32 -22.78
C ARG A 37 0.06 15.76 -23.90
N SER A 38 -0.48 16.02 -25.09
CA SER A 38 0.29 16.28 -26.30
C SER A 38 -0.19 17.50 -27.07
N LYS A 39 0.73 18.25 -27.69
CA LYS A 39 0.43 19.38 -28.58
C LYS A 39 -0.26 18.95 -29.88
N THR A 40 -0.03 17.71 -30.29
CA THR A 40 -0.42 17.18 -31.61
C THR A 40 -1.62 16.22 -31.54
N PRO A 41 -2.56 16.32 -32.50
CA PRO A 41 -3.72 15.42 -32.58
C PRO A 41 -3.38 14.06 -33.18
N ASN A 42 -4.36 13.14 -33.16
CA ASN A 42 -4.23 11.81 -33.78
C ASN A 42 -3.79 11.90 -35.25
N GLY A 43 -3.00 10.92 -35.70
CA GLY A 43 -2.38 10.90 -37.04
C GLY A 43 -1.04 11.64 -37.13
N LYS A 44 -0.62 12.35 -36.08
CA LYS A 44 0.73 12.94 -35.95
C LYS A 44 1.54 12.28 -34.82
N SER A 45 2.86 12.38 -34.91
CA SER A 45 3.80 11.99 -33.84
C SER A 45 3.45 12.70 -32.53
N VAL A 46 3.60 12.01 -31.40
CA VAL A 46 3.23 12.53 -30.08
C VAL A 46 4.29 13.52 -29.59
N GLU A 47 3.93 14.81 -29.52
CA GLU A 47 4.75 15.84 -28.88
C GLU A 47 4.26 16.09 -27.45
N ILE A 48 5.03 15.69 -26.44
CA ILE A 48 4.60 15.73 -25.02
C ILE A 48 4.67 17.15 -24.45
N ILE A 49 3.63 17.50 -23.69
CA ILE A 49 3.63 18.67 -22.81
C ILE A 49 3.94 18.19 -21.40
N ALA A 50 5.21 18.30 -21.00
CA ALA A 50 5.65 17.94 -19.67
C ALA A 50 5.27 19.06 -18.67
N THR A 51 4.59 18.69 -17.60
CA THR A 51 4.36 19.58 -16.46
C THR A 51 4.83 18.90 -15.18
N LYS A 52 4.88 19.66 -14.09
CA LYS A 52 5.36 19.17 -12.81
C LYS A 52 4.34 18.25 -12.14
N PHE A 53 3.08 18.68 -12.13
CA PHE A 53 1.94 17.91 -11.63
C PHE A 53 0.96 17.58 -12.76
N PRO A 54 0.24 16.45 -12.71
CA PRO A 54 -0.77 16.11 -13.70
C PRO A 54 -1.91 17.15 -13.76
N TYR A 55 -2.15 17.88 -12.66
CA TYR A 55 -3.14 18.93 -12.56
C TYR A 55 -2.61 20.34 -12.86
N ASP A 56 -1.38 20.50 -13.39
CA ASP A 56 -0.89 21.84 -13.80
C ASP A 56 -1.63 22.33 -15.05
N GLU A 57 -1.83 23.66 -15.11
CA GLU A 57 -2.46 24.34 -16.25
C GLU A 57 -1.65 24.16 -17.53
N ILE A 58 -2.35 23.89 -18.63
CA ILE A 58 -1.81 24.01 -20.00
C ILE A 58 -2.60 25.11 -20.71
N LYS A 59 -1.91 26.17 -21.10
CA LYS A 59 -2.53 27.35 -21.75
C LYS A 59 -2.77 27.19 -23.24
N GLU A 60 -2.11 26.22 -23.87
CA GLU A 60 -2.28 25.87 -25.28
C GLU A 60 -3.30 24.73 -25.47
N GLU A 61 -3.82 24.57 -26.69
CA GLU A 61 -4.64 23.39 -27.00
C GLU A 61 -3.79 22.12 -26.87
N PHE A 62 -4.38 21.08 -26.28
CA PHE A 62 -3.71 19.81 -26.10
C PHE A 62 -4.68 18.63 -26.24
N PHE A 63 -4.10 17.45 -26.44
CA PHE A 63 -4.79 16.18 -26.63
C PHE A 63 -4.27 15.15 -25.63
N TYR A 64 -5.16 14.36 -25.06
CA TYR A 64 -4.75 13.13 -24.37
C TYR A 64 -4.43 12.06 -25.41
N ARG A 65 -3.23 11.47 -25.32
CA ARG A 65 -2.69 10.50 -26.29
C ARG A 65 -2.01 9.34 -25.56
N PHE A 66 -2.08 8.16 -26.15
CA PHE A 66 -1.25 7.04 -25.72
C PHE A 66 0.10 7.09 -26.44
N ARG A 67 1.19 6.91 -25.70
CA ARG A 67 2.54 6.76 -26.23
C ARG A 67 3.09 5.40 -25.82
N LYS A 68 3.65 4.63 -26.75
CA LYS A 68 4.30 3.35 -26.43
C LYS A 68 5.53 3.58 -25.55
N ILE A 69 5.71 2.74 -24.54
CA ILE A 69 6.94 2.70 -23.73
C ILE A 69 7.96 1.85 -24.47
N GLU A 70 9.11 2.45 -24.80
CA GLU A 70 10.22 1.77 -25.48
C GLU A 70 11.43 1.52 -24.56
N SER A 71 11.42 2.12 -23.37
CA SER A 71 12.46 1.91 -22.35
C SER A 71 12.33 0.57 -21.65
N THR A 72 13.44 0.06 -21.11
CA THR A 72 13.43 -1.10 -20.21
C THR A 72 12.48 -0.88 -19.03
N ILE A 73 11.58 -1.83 -18.84
CA ILE A 73 10.61 -1.79 -17.74
C ILE A 73 11.28 -2.29 -16.47
N VAL A 74 11.28 -1.46 -15.43
CA VAL A 74 11.76 -1.82 -14.10
C VAL A 74 10.57 -2.07 -13.16
N HIS A 75 10.68 -3.10 -12.31
CA HIS A 75 9.55 -3.51 -11.48
C HIS A 75 9.06 -2.41 -10.53
N LYS A 76 9.89 -1.46 -10.08
CA LYS A 76 9.43 -0.42 -9.15
C LYS A 76 8.34 0.48 -9.76
N THR A 77 8.54 0.98 -10.97
CA THR A 77 7.63 1.94 -11.62
C THR A 77 6.58 1.29 -12.50
N HIS A 78 6.72 -0.01 -12.78
CA HIS A 78 5.78 -0.75 -13.62
C HIS A 78 4.44 -1.06 -12.95
N MET A 79 3.54 -0.07 -12.91
CA MET A 79 2.21 -0.19 -12.33
C MET A 79 1.20 -0.40 -13.45
N VAL A 80 0.89 -1.66 -13.73
CA VAL A 80 0.05 -2.04 -14.87
C VAL A 80 -1.39 -1.60 -14.66
N TYR A 81 -1.96 -0.94 -15.65
CA TYR A 81 -3.38 -0.61 -15.71
C TYR A 81 -3.99 -1.17 -16.98
N LYS A 82 -4.98 -2.06 -16.85
CA LYS A 82 -5.62 -2.70 -18.01
C LYS A 82 -6.74 -1.81 -18.54
N LEU A 83 -6.70 -1.53 -19.84
CA LEU A 83 -7.78 -0.87 -20.57
C LEU A 83 -8.35 -1.80 -21.63
N ASN A 84 -9.68 -1.88 -21.68
CA ASN A 84 -10.43 -2.61 -22.69
C ASN A 84 -11.80 -1.95 -22.87
N ASP A 85 -12.62 -2.48 -23.78
CA ASP A 85 -13.94 -1.93 -24.06
C ASP A 85 -14.85 -1.94 -22.83
N SER A 86 -14.77 -2.97 -21.98
CA SER A 86 -15.53 -3.02 -20.72
C SER A 86 -15.14 -1.90 -19.76
N LYS A 87 -13.85 -1.57 -19.63
CA LYS A 87 -13.38 -0.42 -18.83
C LYS A 87 -13.85 0.91 -19.44
N LEU A 88 -13.87 1.04 -20.77
CA LEU A 88 -14.40 2.22 -21.44
C LEU A 88 -15.91 2.39 -21.18
N LEU A 89 -16.68 1.31 -21.25
CA LEU A 89 -18.11 1.32 -20.89
C LEU A 89 -18.29 1.76 -19.43
N ARG A 90 -17.52 1.17 -18.51
CA ARG A 90 -17.56 1.54 -17.10
C ARG A 90 -17.23 3.01 -16.86
N PHE A 91 -16.28 3.59 -17.58
CA PHE A 91 -15.99 5.03 -17.49
C PHE A 91 -17.18 5.89 -17.96
N ASN A 92 -17.88 5.47 -19.02
CA ASN A 92 -19.10 6.16 -19.45
C ASN A 92 -20.21 6.05 -18.41
N GLU A 93 -20.41 4.87 -17.83
CA GLU A 93 -21.37 4.63 -16.75
C GLU A 93 -21.11 5.49 -15.51
N LEU A 94 -19.85 5.68 -15.13
CA LEU A 94 -19.48 6.45 -13.96
C LEU A 94 -19.49 7.97 -14.23
N PHE A 95 -18.95 8.41 -15.36
CA PHE A 95 -18.65 9.82 -15.56
C PHE A 95 -19.55 10.53 -16.56
N ILE A 96 -20.11 9.83 -17.55
CA ILE A 96 -20.82 10.46 -18.67
C ILE A 96 -22.33 10.27 -18.58
N ASN A 97 -22.80 9.07 -18.26
CA ASN A 97 -24.22 8.74 -18.19
C ASN A 97 -24.95 9.37 -16.99
N PRO A 98 -24.37 9.43 -15.76
CA PRO A 98 -25.10 9.93 -14.60
C PRO A 98 -25.40 11.42 -14.73
N LYS A 99 -26.57 11.84 -14.24
CA LYS A 99 -26.87 13.26 -14.10
C LYS A 99 -25.95 13.86 -13.02
N TRP A 100 -25.35 15.01 -13.31
CA TRP A 100 -24.59 15.77 -12.30
C TRP A 100 -25.51 16.83 -11.72
N ASP A 101 -25.58 16.90 -10.38
CA ASP A 101 -26.38 17.91 -9.68
C ASP A 101 -25.80 19.31 -9.87
N ILE A 102 -24.48 19.41 -9.96
CA ILE A 102 -23.75 20.62 -10.30
C ILE A 102 -23.45 20.60 -11.80
N LYS A 103 -23.79 21.69 -12.50
CA LYS A 103 -23.52 21.81 -13.94
C LYS A 103 -22.01 21.68 -14.21
N PRO A 104 -21.59 20.87 -15.19
CA PRO A 104 -20.18 20.74 -15.53
C PRO A 104 -19.53 22.08 -15.88
N TYR A 105 -18.35 22.36 -15.31
CA TYR A 105 -17.53 23.55 -15.52
C TYR A 105 -16.03 23.18 -15.55
N LEU A 106 -15.21 23.97 -16.26
CA LEU A 106 -13.76 23.76 -16.22
C LEU A 106 -13.20 24.34 -14.91
N ALA A 107 -12.84 23.46 -13.98
CA ALA A 107 -12.33 23.87 -12.68
C ALA A 107 -10.98 24.58 -12.79
N SER A 108 -10.73 25.52 -11.87
CA SER A 108 -9.49 26.30 -11.83
C SER A 108 -8.26 25.41 -11.69
N TYR A 109 -7.15 25.89 -12.22
CA TYR A 109 -5.81 25.33 -12.05
C TYR A 109 -5.01 26.01 -10.93
N ASP A 110 -5.63 26.94 -10.21
CA ASP A 110 -5.03 27.56 -9.01
C ASP A 110 -4.65 26.48 -7.99
N LYS A 111 -3.39 26.46 -7.55
CA LYS A 111 -2.83 25.45 -6.64
C LYS A 111 -3.62 25.31 -5.33
N SER A 112 -4.22 26.39 -4.83
CA SER A 112 -5.05 26.37 -3.61
C SER A 112 -6.37 25.60 -3.77
N ILE A 113 -6.77 25.33 -5.02
CA ILE A 113 -7.97 24.58 -5.38
C ILE A 113 -7.58 23.22 -5.97
N SER A 114 -6.73 23.20 -7.01
CA SER A 114 -6.42 22.03 -7.82
C SER A 114 -5.75 20.90 -7.06
N ALA A 115 -5.06 21.21 -5.96
CA ALA A 115 -4.43 20.18 -5.15
C ALA A 115 -5.46 19.29 -4.44
N ASN A 116 -6.65 19.79 -4.07
CA ASN A 116 -7.64 18.97 -3.36
C ASN A 116 -8.73 18.44 -4.30
N GLY A 117 -8.63 17.15 -4.64
CA GLY A 117 -9.57 16.42 -5.49
C GLY A 117 -11.04 16.60 -5.09
N LEU A 118 -11.33 16.58 -3.78
CA LEU A 118 -12.69 16.73 -3.24
C LEU A 118 -13.32 18.08 -3.62
N LYS A 119 -12.50 19.13 -3.72
CA LYS A 119 -12.93 20.49 -4.04
C LYS A 119 -12.96 20.73 -5.55
N VAL A 120 -11.87 20.42 -6.26
CA VAL A 120 -11.73 20.74 -7.69
C VAL A 120 -12.68 19.92 -8.58
N PHE A 121 -13.07 18.72 -8.12
CA PHE A 121 -14.00 17.83 -8.81
C PHE A 121 -15.34 17.66 -8.09
N GLU A 122 -15.74 18.61 -7.24
CA GLU A 122 -17.03 18.58 -6.51
C GLU A 122 -18.24 18.40 -7.44
N GLN A 123 -18.11 18.86 -8.69
CA GLN A 123 -19.14 18.74 -9.72
C GLN A 123 -19.36 17.31 -10.23
N ILE A 124 -18.37 16.43 -10.08
CA ILE A 124 -18.50 15.01 -10.43
C ILE A 124 -19.14 14.32 -9.21
N PRO A 125 -20.23 13.56 -9.39
CA PRO A 125 -20.84 12.80 -8.30
C PRO A 125 -19.78 12.03 -7.50
N ALA A 126 -19.75 12.22 -6.18
CA ALA A 126 -18.75 11.62 -5.30
C ALA A 126 -18.75 10.09 -5.41
N ILE A 127 -19.93 9.48 -5.53
CA ILE A 127 -20.08 8.03 -5.72
C ILE A 127 -19.39 7.54 -7.00
N SER A 128 -19.50 8.29 -8.10
CA SER A 128 -18.83 7.94 -9.36
C SER A 128 -17.31 7.93 -9.23
N ARG A 129 -16.77 8.89 -8.46
CA ARG A 129 -15.33 9.02 -8.18
C ARG A 129 -14.85 7.90 -7.26
N TYR A 130 -15.61 7.59 -6.21
CA TYR A 130 -15.25 6.51 -5.31
C TYR A 130 -15.30 5.14 -5.99
N GLU A 131 -16.37 4.84 -6.73
CA GLU A 131 -16.48 3.58 -7.48
C GLU A 131 -15.38 3.45 -8.53
N PHE A 132 -15.00 4.53 -9.22
CA PHE A 132 -13.84 4.51 -10.13
C PHE A 132 -12.55 4.09 -9.41
N MET A 133 -12.31 4.61 -8.20
CA MET A 133 -11.13 4.22 -7.42
C MET A 133 -11.25 2.79 -6.88
N LEU A 134 -12.42 2.36 -6.41
CA LEU A 134 -12.66 0.99 -5.92
C LEU A 134 -12.54 -0.07 -7.02
N ASP A 135 -13.06 0.21 -8.21
CA ASP A 135 -12.92 -0.63 -9.43
C ASP A 135 -11.44 -0.88 -9.80
N ASN A 136 -10.52 -0.09 -9.24
CA ASN A 136 -9.09 -0.09 -9.53
C ASN A 136 -8.24 -0.04 -8.25
N ILE A 137 -8.79 -0.47 -7.11
CA ILE A 137 -8.24 -0.09 -5.80
C ILE A 137 -6.80 -0.56 -5.61
N HIS A 138 -6.46 -1.76 -6.07
CA HIS A 138 -5.09 -2.27 -5.99
C HIS A 138 -4.11 -1.37 -6.73
N TYR A 139 -4.47 -0.90 -7.94
CA TYR A 139 -3.67 0.08 -8.68
C TYR A 139 -3.59 1.42 -7.93
N ILE A 140 -4.72 1.96 -7.45
CA ILE A 140 -4.75 3.24 -6.73
C ILE A 140 -3.85 3.19 -5.50
N ILE A 141 -3.95 2.16 -4.65
CA ILE A 141 -3.08 2.02 -3.49
C ILE A 141 -1.61 1.81 -3.91
N MET A 142 -1.38 1.04 -4.97
CA MET A 142 -0.04 0.84 -5.52
C MET A 142 0.61 2.15 -5.98
N THR A 143 -0.15 3.11 -6.52
CA THR A 143 0.42 4.38 -6.97
C THR A 143 1.03 5.21 -5.85
N PHE A 144 0.55 5.14 -4.60
CA PHE A 144 1.27 5.81 -3.50
C PHE A 144 2.35 4.93 -2.89
N ILE A 145 2.13 3.61 -2.75
CA ILE A 145 3.12 2.69 -2.15
C ILE A 145 4.37 2.50 -3.03
N ARG A 146 4.17 2.44 -4.35
CA ARG A 146 5.25 2.28 -5.33
C ARG A 146 5.63 3.58 -6.03
N GLY A 147 4.77 4.59 -6.00
CA GLY A 147 5.03 5.87 -6.65
C GLY A 147 6.08 6.73 -5.96
N PRO A 148 6.18 7.99 -6.42
CA PRO A 148 7.34 8.83 -6.14
C PRO A 148 7.49 9.23 -4.67
N VAL A 149 6.39 9.30 -3.92
CA VAL A 149 6.37 9.59 -2.48
C VAL A 149 7.14 8.57 -1.65
N CYS A 150 7.08 7.29 -2.01
CA CYS A 150 7.75 6.20 -1.30
C CYS A 150 9.16 5.94 -1.87
N LYS A 151 9.90 7.00 -2.17
CA LYS A 151 11.33 6.96 -2.44
C LYS A 151 12.10 7.38 -1.18
N GLY A 152 12.82 6.43 -0.59
CA GLY A 152 13.69 6.66 0.57
C GLY A 152 13.01 6.41 1.92
N GLN A 153 13.83 6.18 2.95
CA GLN A 153 13.39 5.71 4.27
C GLN A 153 12.46 6.69 4.99
N VAL A 154 12.74 7.99 4.96
CA VAL A 154 11.95 9.01 5.70
C VAL A 154 10.48 9.03 5.28
N ALA A 155 10.17 8.65 4.03
CA ALA A 155 8.79 8.55 3.57
C ALA A 155 8.04 7.31 4.07
N LEU A 156 8.78 6.28 4.50
CA LEU A 156 8.22 5.00 4.92
C LEU A 156 8.28 4.80 6.43
N ASN A 157 9.02 5.62 7.17
CA ASN A 157 9.06 5.63 8.65
C ASN A 157 7.70 5.88 9.33
N VAL A 158 6.70 6.29 8.55
CA VAL A 158 5.34 6.64 8.96
C VAL A 158 4.33 5.51 8.75
N ILE A 159 4.79 4.32 8.34
CA ILE A 159 3.95 3.11 8.21
C ILE A 159 4.60 1.91 8.92
N GLN A 160 3.76 0.99 9.37
CA GLN A 160 4.19 -0.30 9.91
C GLN A 160 4.80 -1.17 8.81
N ASP A 161 5.65 -2.14 9.19
CA ASP A 161 6.24 -3.06 8.20
C ASP A 161 5.21 -4.01 7.57
N HIS A 162 4.11 -4.26 8.27
CA HIS A 162 3.01 -5.09 7.82
C HIS A 162 1.68 -4.57 8.39
N PHE A 163 0.74 -4.27 7.51
CA PHE A 163 -0.64 -3.89 7.87
C PHE A 163 -1.61 -4.20 6.73
N TRP A 164 -2.89 -4.32 7.09
CA TRP A 164 -3.97 -4.49 6.13
C TRP A 164 -4.79 -3.22 6.02
N VAL A 165 -5.24 -2.94 4.79
CA VAL A 165 -6.23 -1.91 4.50
C VAL A 165 -7.49 -2.55 3.96
N MET A 166 -8.63 -2.07 4.45
CA MET A 166 -9.98 -2.37 4.00
C MET A 166 -10.63 -1.08 3.53
N PHE A 167 -11.77 -1.19 2.86
CA PHE A 167 -12.49 -0.05 2.31
C PHE A 167 -13.92 -0.01 2.84
N MET A 168 -14.44 1.18 3.06
CA MET A 168 -15.84 1.34 3.41
C MET A 168 -16.72 1.13 2.17
N ASP A 169 -17.79 0.37 2.31
CA ASP A 169 -18.75 0.17 1.23
C ASP A 169 -19.44 1.51 0.88
N PRO A 170 -19.51 1.91 -0.40
CA PRO A 170 -20.11 3.18 -0.80
C PRO A 170 -21.51 3.41 -0.24
N LYS A 171 -22.31 2.34 -0.06
CA LYS A 171 -23.67 2.42 0.49
C LYS A 171 -23.72 2.95 1.92
N TYR A 172 -22.63 2.79 2.66
CA TYR A 172 -22.56 3.16 4.07
C TYR A 172 -21.80 4.47 4.30
N ASP A 173 -21.07 4.97 3.31
CA ASP A 173 -20.29 6.20 3.46
C ASP A 173 -21.19 7.44 3.38
N VAL A 174 -21.41 8.07 4.53
CA VAL A 174 -22.26 9.28 4.65
C VAL A 174 -21.76 10.40 3.72
N SER A 175 -20.46 10.44 3.40
CA SER A 175 -19.90 11.44 2.50
C SER A 175 -20.39 11.35 1.06
N LEU A 176 -20.97 10.22 0.66
CA LEU A 176 -21.52 10.00 -0.67
C LEU A 176 -23.02 10.27 -0.76
N HIS A 177 -23.71 10.28 0.38
CA HIS A 177 -25.16 10.32 0.45
C HIS A 177 -25.71 11.61 1.06
N ASP A 178 -24.98 12.19 2.01
CA ASP A 178 -25.33 13.48 2.59
C ASP A 178 -24.84 14.63 1.70
N LYS A 179 -25.78 15.46 1.25
CA LYS A 179 -25.52 16.52 0.26
C LYS A 179 -24.57 17.61 0.76
N PHE A 180 -24.53 17.84 2.07
CA PHE A 180 -23.80 18.97 2.65
C PHE A 180 -22.55 18.53 3.42
N TYR A 181 -22.50 17.28 3.90
CA TYR A 181 -21.41 16.80 4.75
C TYR A 181 -20.01 17.06 4.17
N LEU A 182 -19.77 16.69 2.91
CA LEU A 182 -18.47 16.95 2.28
C LEU A 182 -18.20 18.45 2.15
N HIS A 183 -19.18 19.20 1.64
CA HIS A 183 -19.08 20.64 1.42
C HIS A 183 -18.73 21.39 2.71
N ASP A 184 -19.45 21.09 3.80
CA ASP A 184 -19.29 21.72 5.11
C ASP A 184 -17.94 21.36 5.76
N ASN A 185 -17.36 20.21 5.39
CA ASN A 185 -16.08 19.75 5.92
C ASN A 185 -14.88 20.03 5.00
N LEU A 186 -15.05 20.64 3.82
CA LEU A 186 -13.95 20.89 2.87
C LEU A 186 -12.77 21.66 3.50
N LYS A 187 -13.07 22.58 4.43
CA LYS A 187 -12.04 23.31 5.19
C LYS A 187 -11.21 22.38 6.08
N ASN A 188 -11.88 21.44 6.74
CA ASN A 188 -11.25 20.48 7.66
C ASN A 188 -10.54 19.34 6.91
N LEU A 189 -10.94 19.09 5.67
CA LEU A 189 -10.35 18.15 4.71
C LEU A 189 -9.19 18.76 3.91
N PHE A 190 -8.52 19.78 4.47
CA PHE A 190 -7.39 20.46 3.86
C PHE A 190 -6.21 19.50 3.60
N ILE A 191 -5.51 19.71 2.48
CA ILE A 191 -4.25 19.04 2.19
C ILE A 191 -3.10 20.06 2.03
N PRO A 192 -1.90 19.80 2.59
CA PRO A 192 -0.78 20.76 2.57
C PRO A 192 -0.29 21.13 1.17
N ASN A 193 -0.51 20.26 0.17
CA ASN A 193 -0.11 20.49 -1.21
C ASN A 193 -0.72 21.79 -1.79
N GLN A 194 -1.82 22.30 -1.20
CA GLN A 194 -2.40 23.61 -1.52
C GLN A 194 -1.46 24.80 -1.25
N TYR A 195 -0.44 24.65 -0.39
CA TYR A 195 0.60 25.66 -0.19
C TYR A 195 1.62 25.73 -1.33
N GLY A 196 1.56 24.80 -2.28
CA GLY A 196 2.50 24.69 -3.40
C GLY A 196 3.79 23.93 -3.05
N ASP A 197 4.75 24.06 -3.95
CA ASP A 197 6.01 23.33 -4.00
C ASP A 197 7.18 24.01 -3.27
N ASN A 198 6.99 25.28 -2.85
CA ASN A 198 7.95 26.02 -2.03
C ASN A 198 7.24 26.75 -0.88
N PRO A 199 6.63 26.02 0.08
CA PRO A 199 5.93 26.63 1.19
C PRO A 199 6.92 27.36 2.11
N SER A 200 6.56 28.56 2.57
CA SER A 200 7.33 29.31 3.56
C SER A 200 7.44 28.54 4.88
N ILE A 201 8.61 28.62 5.53
CA ILE A 201 8.89 27.98 6.83
C ILE A 201 7.88 28.44 7.90
N PHE A 202 7.40 29.68 7.87
CA PHE A 202 6.36 30.18 8.80
C PHE A 202 4.97 29.53 8.59
N LYS A 203 4.65 29.07 7.38
CA LYS A 203 3.45 28.25 7.12
C LYS A 203 3.65 26.78 7.50
N THR A 204 4.88 26.39 7.84
CA THR A 204 5.18 25.06 8.41
C THR A 204 5.12 25.07 9.95
N THR A 205 5.04 26.23 10.61
CA THR A 205 4.80 26.30 12.06
C THR A 205 3.30 26.28 12.41
N SER A 206 2.40 26.67 11.49
CA SER A 206 0.94 26.44 11.59
C SER A 206 0.53 24.97 11.40
N ILE A 207 1.49 24.05 11.39
CA ILE A 207 1.26 22.59 11.41
C ILE A 207 0.50 22.16 12.68
N LEU A 208 0.59 22.92 13.78
CA LEU A 208 -0.19 22.67 15.00
C LEU A 208 -1.70 22.94 14.78
N ASP A 209 -2.08 24.04 14.13
CA ASP A 209 -3.48 24.38 13.76
C ASP A 209 -4.15 23.27 12.93
N ASN A 210 -3.31 22.53 12.24
CA ASN A 210 -3.67 21.50 11.29
C ASN A 210 -4.12 20.19 12.00
N TYR A 211 -3.83 20.03 13.31
CA TYR A 211 -4.43 18.99 14.15
C TYR A 211 -5.86 19.31 14.55
N ASP A 212 -6.17 20.59 14.77
CA ASP A 212 -7.50 20.98 15.20
C ASP A 212 -8.51 20.80 14.07
N PHE A 213 -8.13 21.05 12.81
CA PHE A 213 -8.94 20.68 11.65
C PHE A 213 -9.25 19.16 11.59
N ALA A 214 -8.26 18.30 11.84
CA ALA A 214 -8.49 16.85 11.84
C ALA A 214 -9.40 16.41 13.00
N LYS A 215 -9.23 16.97 14.19
CA LYS A 215 -10.12 16.72 15.35
C LYS A 215 -11.53 17.23 15.08
N GLU A 216 -11.67 18.41 14.47
CA GLU A 216 -12.95 19.00 14.10
C GLU A 216 -13.65 18.13 13.05
N TYR A 217 -12.93 17.68 12.02
CA TYR A 217 -13.45 16.74 11.03
C TYR A 217 -13.93 15.44 11.69
N GLN A 218 -13.12 14.82 12.55
CA GLN A 218 -13.50 13.59 13.25
C GLN A 218 -14.72 13.79 14.16
N SER A 219 -14.82 14.96 14.80
CA SER A 219 -15.99 15.33 15.62
C SER A 219 -17.24 15.49 14.77
N ASN A 220 -17.13 16.14 13.61
CA ASN A 220 -18.23 16.32 12.67
C ASN A 220 -18.66 14.97 12.05
N LYS A 221 -17.68 14.13 11.70
CA LYS A 221 -17.90 12.75 11.23
C LYS A 221 -18.66 11.94 12.26
N SER A 222 -18.20 11.93 13.51
CA SER A 222 -18.86 11.23 14.62
C SER A 222 -20.31 11.70 14.81
N LYS A 223 -20.57 13.01 14.77
CA LYS A 223 -21.93 13.59 14.88
C LYS A 223 -22.84 13.13 13.73
N ILE A 224 -22.40 13.24 12.48
CA ILE A 224 -23.25 12.87 11.34
C ILE A 224 -23.45 11.35 11.27
N TYR A 225 -22.39 10.55 11.50
CA TYR A 225 -22.48 9.10 11.47
C TYR A 225 -23.41 8.58 12.57
N LYS A 226 -23.47 9.23 13.74
CA LYS A 226 -24.46 8.91 14.78
C LYS A 226 -25.91 9.13 14.32
N GLN A 227 -26.16 10.10 13.44
CA GLN A 227 -27.51 10.35 12.92
C GLN A 227 -27.95 9.26 11.94
N TYR A 228 -27.05 8.86 11.03
CA TYR A 228 -27.35 7.82 10.03
C TYR A 228 -27.26 6.39 10.60
N TYR A 229 -26.32 6.15 11.52
CA TYR A 229 -26.03 4.86 12.13
C TYR A 229 -26.05 4.96 13.66
N PRO A 230 -27.21 5.22 14.29
CA PRO A 230 -27.31 5.41 15.75
C PRO A 230 -26.91 4.18 16.56
N LYS A 231 -26.92 2.99 15.95
CA LYS A 231 -26.46 1.72 16.54
C LYS A 231 -25.00 1.39 16.23
N GLY A 232 -24.30 2.23 15.48
CA GLY A 232 -22.95 1.97 14.97
C GLY A 232 -22.93 1.23 13.63
N LEU A 233 -21.79 1.30 12.97
CA LEU A 233 -21.52 0.58 11.72
C LEU A 233 -21.45 -0.93 11.96
N ASP A 234 -22.12 -1.69 11.12
CA ASP A 234 -22.08 -3.16 11.15
C ASP A 234 -21.04 -3.70 10.16
N ILE A 235 -20.84 -5.01 10.15
CA ILE A 235 -19.90 -5.66 9.23
C ILE A 235 -20.24 -5.42 7.75
N ASN A 236 -21.50 -5.11 7.43
CA ASN A 236 -21.95 -4.90 6.06
C ASN A 236 -21.41 -3.61 5.44
N SER A 237 -20.94 -2.69 6.29
CA SER A 237 -20.30 -1.45 5.86
C SER A 237 -18.85 -1.61 5.37
N ILE A 238 -18.27 -2.81 5.44
CA ILE A 238 -17.01 -3.12 4.77
C ILE A 238 -17.28 -3.49 3.31
N TRP A 239 -16.50 -2.94 2.39
CA TRP A 239 -16.61 -3.22 0.96
C TRP A 239 -16.15 -4.64 0.63
N LYS A 240 -16.92 -5.35 -0.20
CA LYS A 240 -16.70 -6.77 -0.54
C LYS A 240 -15.66 -7.05 -1.62
N GLY A 241 -15.07 -6.02 -2.22
CA GLY A 241 -14.24 -6.20 -3.41
C GLY A 241 -15.05 -6.19 -4.71
N ASN A 242 -14.36 -6.10 -5.85
CA ASN A 242 -15.01 -6.09 -7.17
C ASN A 242 -15.50 -7.50 -7.57
N LYS A 243 -14.67 -8.50 -7.29
CA LYS A 243 -14.98 -9.92 -7.51
C LYS A 243 -14.38 -10.75 -6.38
N LYS A 244 -15.11 -11.78 -5.96
CA LYS A 244 -14.70 -12.64 -4.84
C LYS A 244 -13.34 -13.30 -5.10
N GLU A 245 -13.06 -13.67 -6.34
CA GLU A 245 -11.83 -14.37 -6.73
C GLU A 245 -10.60 -13.45 -6.76
N GLU A 246 -10.82 -12.12 -6.81
CA GLU A 246 -9.73 -11.15 -6.90
C GLU A 246 -9.15 -10.79 -5.53
N ASN A 247 -9.84 -11.11 -4.42
CA ASN A 247 -9.43 -10.79 -3.03
C ASN A 247 -9.01 -9.32 -2.84
N ASP A 248 -9.67 -8.37 -3.51
CA ASP A 248 -9.34 -6.94 -3.46
C ASP A 248 -10.06 -6.16 -2.36
N SER A 249 -10.95 -6.82 -1.61
CA SER A 249 -11.61 -6.28 -0.40
C SER A 249 -10.64 -5.92 0.72
N ILE A 250 -9.52 -6.64 0.79
CA ILE A 250 -8.42 -6.41 1.73
C ILE A 250 -7.13 -6.35 0.92
N LEU A 251 -6.31 -5.33 1.16
CA LEU A 251 -4.97 -5.29 0.61
C LEU A 251 -3.94 -5.36 1.73
N THR A 252 -2.88 -6.13 1.52
CA THR A 252 -1.72 -6.18 2.41
C THR A 252 -0.62 -5.27 1.89
N ILE A 253 -0.10 -4.44 2.78
CA ILE A 253 1.07 -3.61 2.53
C ILE A 253 2.24 -4.22 3.30
N TYR A 254 3.34 -4.46 2.59
CA TYR A 254 4.63 -4.78 3.19
C TYR A 254 5.60 -3.61 2.97
N ARG A 255 6.27 -3.17 4.03
CA ARG A 255 7.39 -2.23 3.94
C ARG A 255 8.70 -3.01 3.93
N HIS A 256 9.50 -2.78 2.90
CA HIS A 256 10.83 -3.32 2.72
C HIS A 256 11.88 -2.26 3.05
N PHE A 257 11.90 -1.81 4.32
CA PHE A 257 12.73 -0.72 4.87
C PHE A 257 12.53 0.65 4.20
N ASP A 258 13.10 0.86 3.02
CA ASP A 258 13.03 2.09 2.22
C ASP A 258 12.34 1.88 0.85
N SER A 259 11.66 0.73 0.69
CA SER A 259 10.65 0.50 -0.33
C SER A 259 9.42 -0.20 0.26
N ALA A 260 8.38 -0.43 -0.54
CA ALA A 260 7.17 -1.11 -0.10
C ALA A 260 6.44 -1.76 -1.29
N SER A 261 5.51 -2.67 -1.00
CA SER A 261 4.70 -3.39 -1.99
C SER A 261 3.27 -3.59 -1.51
N VAL A 262 2.32 -3.68 -2.45
CA VAL A 262 0.89 -3.89 -2.19
C VAL A 262 0.42 -5.18 -2.84
N HIS A 263 -0.30 -6.00 -2.08
CA HIS A 263 -0.80 -7.29 -2.54
C HIS A 263 -2.27 -7.44 -2.20
N LYS A 264 -3.03 -8.10 -3.09
CA LYS A 264 -4.44 -8.42 -2.84
C LYS A 264 -4.54 -9.56 -1.81
N GLY A 265 -5.48 -9.46 -0.89
CA GLY A 265 -5.76 -10.41 0.19
C GLY A 265 -5.13 -10.05 1.53
N ALA A 266 -5.56 -10.76 2.56
CA ALA A 266 -5.02 -10.67 3.92
C ALA A 266 -3.81 -11.62 4.07
N LEU A 267 -2.64 -11.15 3.65
CA LEU A 267 -1.39 -11.90 3.70
C LEU A 267 -0.73 -11.72 5.07
N GLY A 268 -0.07 -12.76 5.59
CA GLY A 268 0.47 -12.75 6.95
C GLY A 268 -0.56 -13.19 8.01
N ASN A 269 -0.14 -13.15 9.28
CA ASN A 269 -1.05 -13.22 10.41
C ASN A 269 -1.71 -11.84 10.66
N ILE A 270 -2.66 -11.73 11.59
CA ILE A 270 -3.32 -10.47 11.92
C ILE A 270 -2.27 -9.41 12.33
N PRO A 271 -2.13 -8.30 11.57
CA PRO A 271 -1.10 -7.32 11.84
C PRO A 271 -1.37 -6.49 13.10
N LYS A 272 -0.38 -5.69 13.51
CA LYS A 272 -0.51 -4.78 14.65
C LYS A 272 -1.67 -3.79 14.44
N THR A 273 -1.73 -3.17 13.26
CA THR A 273 -2.73 -2.15 12.89
C THR A 273 -3.53 -2.57 11.66
N LEU A 274 -4.79 -2.14 11.61
CA LEU A 274 -5.71 -2.29 10.47
C LEU A 274 -6.27 -0.92 10.11
N TRP A 275 -6.49 -0.66 8.82
CA TRP A 275 -7.13 0.59 8.38
C TRP A 275 -8.45 0.28 7.68
N VAL A 276 -9.45 1.14 7.89
CA VAL A 276 -10.64 1.22 7.03
C VAL A 276 -10.63 2.57 6.33
N ILE A 277 -10.55 2.54 5.00
CA ILE A 277 -10.45 3.74 4.17
C ILE A 277 -11.82 4.03 3.55
N ASP A 278 -12.36 5.21 3.84
CA ASP A 278 -13.58 5.73 3.22
C ASP A 278 -13.23 6.67 2.06
N TYR A 279 -14.25 7.20 1.38
CA TYR A 279 -14.05 7.99 0.17
C TYR A 279 -13.20 9.27 0.38
N PRO A 280 -13.49 10.14 1.37
CA PRO A 280 -12.74 11.37 1.55
C PRO A 280 -11.28 11.10 1.90
N LEU A 281 -11.02 10.05 2.68
CA LEU A 281 -9.67 9.63 3.02
C LEU A 281 -8.92 9.10 1.78
N LEU A 282 -9.54 8.24 0.97
CA LEU A 282 -8.91 7.68 -0.22
C LEU A 282 -8.48 8.77 -1.21
N GLU A 283 -9.36 9.73 -1.49
CA GLU A 283 -9.06 10.81 -2.44
C GLU A 283 -7.98 11.75 -1.90
N ARG A 284 -7.99 12.06 -0.59
CA ARG A 284 -6.93 12.86 0.05
C ARG A 284 -5.57 12.15 0.04
N ILE A 285 -5.53 10.84 0.30
CA ILE A 285 -4.32 10.03 0.17
C ILE A 285 -3.78 10.13 -1.25
N TYR A 286 -4.64 9.94 -2.27
CA TYR A 286 -4.23 9.99 -3.66
C TYR A 286 -3.66 11.36 -4.05
N TYR A 287 -4.40 12.44 -3.79
CA TYR A 287 -3.96 13.77 -4.22
C TYR A 287 -2.76 14.30 -3.43
N SER A 288 -2.64 13.95 -2.15
CA SER A 288 -1.50 14.39 -1.34
C SER A 288 -0.22 13.65 -1.69
N LEU A 289 -0.31 12.34 -1.93
CA LEU A 289 0.86 11.46 -2.04
C LEU A 289 1.19 11.03 -3.48
N VAL A 290 0.29 11.25 -4.44
CA VAL A 290 0.47 10.82 -5.83
C VAL A 290 0.40 12.01 -6.78
N ALA A 291 -0.79 12.58 -6.98
CA ALA A 291 -0.96 13.66 -7.96
C ALA A 291 -0.19 14.92 -7.56
N GLY A 292 -0.16 15.26 -6.27
CA GLY A 292 0.46 16.48 -5.77
C GLY A 292 1.84 16.33 -5.15
N PHE A 293 2.46 15.15 -5.21
CA PHE A 293 3.75 14.93 -4.57
C PHE A 293 4.92 15.30 -5.49
N ASP A 294 5.76 16.24 -5.05
CA ASP A 294 6.97 16.65 -5.77
C ASP A 294 8.22 16.01 -5.20
N VAL A 295 8.81 15.05 -5.94
CA VAL A 295 10.06 14.38 -5.56
C VAL A 295 11.24 15.34 -5.52
N PHE A 296 11.23 16.35 -6.40
CA PHE A 296 12.31 17.34 -6.51
C PHE A 296 11.99 18.60 -5.69
N GLY A 297 10.90 18.58 -4.92
CA GLY A 297 10.46 19.66 -4.07
C GLY A 297 11.39 19.87 -2.89
N ASN A 298 11.34 21.08 -2.32
CA ASN A 298 12.19 21.45 -1.20
C ASN A 298 11.91 20.60 0.06
N THR A 299 12.87 20.56 0.99
CA THR A 299 12.74 19.81 2.25
C THR A 299 11.47 20.18 3.06
N PRO A 300 11.07 21.46 3.17
CA PRO A 300 9.80 21.84 3.81
C PRO A 300 8.55 21.18 3.20
N HIS A 301 8.43 21.12 1.88
CA HIS A 301 7.31 20.46 1.20
C HIS A 301 7.28 18.96 1.54
N GLN A 302 8.42 18.28 1.44
CA GLN A 302 8.51 16.86 1.78
C GLN A 302 8.15 16.59 3.25
N LEU A 303 8.58 17.45 4.18
CA LEU A 303 8.27 17.32 5.60
C LEU A 303 6.78 17.56 5.90
N LEU A 304 6.16 18.53 5.24
CA LEU A 304 4.74 18.84 5.37
C LEU A 304 3.86 17.69 4.90
N VAL A 305 4.12 17.16 3.70
CA VAL A 305 3.36 16.04 3.15
C VAL A 305 3.53 14.79 4.01
N ARG A 306 4.74 14.52 4.52
CA ARG A 306 4.99 13.37 5.41
C ARG A 306 4.26 13.48 6.74
N LYS A 307 4.25 14.65 7.40
CA LYS A 307 3.42 14.87 8.60
C LYS A 307 1.92 14.76 8.33
N HIS A 308 1.48 15.11 7.14
CA HIS A 308 0.08 14.93 6.75
C HIS A 308 -0.25 13.45 6.51
N MET A 309 0.69 12.67 5.96
CA MET A 309 0.55 11.22 5.82
C MET A 309 0.28 10.54 7.17
N ASP A 310 1.00 10.92 8.23
CA ASP A 310 0.75 10.40 9.58
C ASP A 310 -0.72 10.55 10.01
N ARG A 311 -1.35 11.67 9.65
CA ARG A 311 -2.75 11.94 9.98
C ARG A 311 -3.71 11.13 9.12
N LEU A 312 -3.45 11.01 7.82
CA LEU A 312 -4.24 10.16 6.93
C LEU A 312 -4.21 8.70 7.41
N ARG A 313 -3.04 8.23 7.85
CA ARG A 313 -2.90 6.93 8.51
C ARG A 313 -3.74 6.84 9.79
N ILE A 314 -3.57 7.78 10.72
CA ILE A 314 -4.35 7.81 11.98
C ILE A 314 -5.85 7.81 11.68
N GLU A 315 -6.31 8.55 10.67
CA GLU A 315 -7.71 8.58 10.24
C GLU A 315 -8.19 7.19 9.79
N GLY A 316 -7.40 6.48 8.97
CA GLY A 316 -7.72 5.11 8.55
C GLY A 316 -7.71 4.10 9.71
N GLU A 317 -6.76 4.21 10.63
CA GLU A 317 -6.70 3.41 11.86
C GLU A 317 -7.88 3.70 12.79
N SER A 318 -8.26 4.98 12.92
CA SER A 318 -9.40 5.44 13.73
C SER A 318 -10.72 4.90 13.17
N ASN A 319 -10.88 4.92 11.84
CA ASN A 319 -12.05 4.35 11.18
C ASN A 319 -12.20 2.85 11.50
N PHE A 320 -11.10 2.10 11.54
CA PHE A 320 -11.12 0.70 11.98
C PHE A 320 -11.55 0.58 13.46
N LEU A 321 -11.01 1.41 14.36
CA LEU A 321 -11.36 1.36 15.78
C LEU A 321 -12.85 1.58 16.04
N GLU A 322 -13.57 2.31 15.19
CA GLU A 322 -15.02 2.53 15.32
C GLU A 322 -15.84 1.23 15.20
N TYR A 323 -15.28 0.17 14.59
CA TYR A 323 -15.92 -1.16 14.55
C TYR A 323 -15.76 -1.97 15.83
N LEU A 324 -14.83 -1.58 16.72
CA LEU A 324 -14.62 -2.25 17.99
C LEU A 324 -15.56 -1.72 19.08
N PRO A 325 -15.79 -2.45 20.17
CA PRO A 325 -16.56 -1.95 21.31
C PRO A 325 -15.96 -0.64 21.84
N LYS A 326 -16.82 0.34 22.13
CA LYS A 326 -16.43 1.72 22.48
C LYS A 326 -15.36 1.79 23.57
N GLU A 327 -15.51 0.97 24.61
CA GLU A 327 -14.64 0.97 25.78
C GLU A 327 -13.21 0.48 25.46
N SER A 328 -13.06 -0.41 24.46
CA SER A 328 -11.76 -0.98 24.08
C SER A 328 -10.92 -0.08 23.17
N ARG A 329 -11.55 0.86 22.44
CA ARG A 329 -10.93 1.57 21.31
C ARG A 329 -9.67 2.34 21.70
N LYS A 330 -9.70 3.02 22.86
CA LYS A 330 -8.56 3.82 23.35
C LYS A 330 -7.38 2.94 23.77
N GLU A 331 -7.64 1.77 24.34
CA GLU A 331 -6.59 0.83 24.72
C GLU A 331 -5.85 0.32 23.49
N TYR A 332 -6.58 -0.11 22.46
CA TYR A 332 -5.98 -0.49 21.18
C TYR A 332 -5.14 0.64 20.58
N PHE A 333 -5.69 1.86 20.50
CA PHE A 333 -4.94 3.01 19.99
C PHE A 333 -3.65 3.26 20.78
N ASN A 334 -3.74 3.33 22.12
CA ASN A 334 -2.57 3.58 22.97
C ASN A 334 -1.51 2.47 22.86
N SER A 335 -1.92 1.22 22.63
CA SER A 335 -1.00 0.10 22.39
C SER A 335 -0.16 0.27 21.11
N TRP A 336 -0.68 1.01 20.13
CA TRP A 336 0.00 1.29 18.85
C TRP A 336 0.95 2.49 18.91
N TYR A 337 0.70 3.42 19.83
CA TYR A 337 1.40 4.70 19.96
C TYR A 337 2.14 4.83 21.29
N GLN A 338 3.06 3.90 21.54
CA GLN A 338 3.78 3.86 22.81
C GLN A 338 4.85 4.97 22.89
N GLY A 339 4.94 5.62 24.06
CA GLY A 339 5.92 6.66 24.37
C GLY A 339 5.35 8.08 24.34
N TRP A 340 5.93 8.96 25.16
CA TRP A 340 5.41 10.31 25.41
C TRP A 340 5.25 11.17 24.15
N LEU A 341 6.27 11.21 23.28
CA LEU A 341 6.18 11.99 22.03
C LEU A 341 5.08 11.47 21.10
N ALA A 342 4.92 10.15 21.00
CA ALA A 342 3.93 9.55 20.12
C ALA A 342 2.50 9.84 20.61
N SER A 343 2.26 9.81 21.92
CA SER A 343 0.95 10.12 22.50
C SER A 343 0.57 11.60 22.39
N GLN A 344 1.55 12.51 22.35
CA GLN A 344 1.31 13.94 22.08
C GLN A 344 1.02 14.23 20.60
N LEU A 345 1.66 13.48 19.70
CA LEU A 345 1.53 13.69 18.25
C LEU A 345 0.40 12.88 17.62
N SER A 346 -0.12 11.86 18.28
CA SER A 346 -1.16 10.98 17.72
C SER A 346 -2.44 11.16 18.51
N VAL A 347 -3.46 11.71 17.86
CA VAL A 347 -4.75 11.97 18.51
C VAL A 347 -5.83 11.15 17.85
N TYR A 348 -6.56 10.40 18.67
CA TYR A 348 -7.79 9.72 18.31
C TYR A 348 -8.95 10.28 19.12
N VAL A 349 -10.00 10.71 18.42
CA VAL A 349 -11.25 11.19 19.01
C VAL A 349 -12.32 10.13 18.74
N PRO A 350 -12.54 9.19 19.69
CA PRO A 350 -13.51 8.12 19.50
C PRO A 350 -14.94 8.68 19.41
N SER A 351 -15.79 8.04 18.61
CA SER A 351 -17.21 8.33 18.65
C SER A 351 -17.86 7.85 19.96
N GLU A 352 -18.98 8.48 20.31
CA GLU A 352 -19.80 8.04 21.44
C GLU A 352 -20.69 6.84 21.12
N VAL A 353 -20.70 6.39 19.86
CA VAL A 353 -21.58 5.34 19.32
C VAL A 353 -20.95 3.97 19.57
N GLN A 354 -21.74 3.06 20.14
CA GLN A 354 -21.34 1.67 20.32
C GLN A 354 -21.28 0.94 18.97
N SER A 355 -20.36 -0.02 18.81
CA SER A 355 -20.34 -0.88 17.62
C SER A 355 -21.61 -1.75 17.57
N SER A 356 -22.18 -1.94 16.36
CA SER A 356 -23.32 -2.85 16.16
C SER A 356 -22.89 -4.30 15.94
N ILE A 357 -21.58 -4.57 15.88
CA ILE A 357 -21.05 -5.93 15.77
C ILE A 357 -21.20 -6.63 17.12
N ASP A 358 -21.86 -7.79 17.10
CA ASP A 358 -21.96 -8.69 18.26
C ASP A 358 -20.60 -9.36 18.49
N TYR A 359 -19.99 -9.16 19.66
CA TYR A 359 -18.71 -9.78 20.03
C TYR A 359 -18.92 -10.81 21.14
N LYS A 360 -18.27 -11.97 21.01
CA LYS A 360 -18.38 -13.10 21.93
C LYS A 360 -17.12 -13.32 22.77
N THR A 361 -16.03 -12.63 22.42
CA THR A 361 -14.72 -12.76 23.07
C THR A 361 -14.15 -11.39 23.39
N ASP A 362 -13.14 -11.34 24.26
CA ASP A 362 -12.43 -10.10 24.59
C ASP A 362 -11.30 -9.77 23.59
N ASP A 363 -10.98 -10.69 22.66
CA ASP A 363 -10.10 -10.41 21.52
C ASP A 363 -10.92 -9.82 20.35
N PHE A 364 -11.41 -8.60 20.57
CA PHE A 364 -12.28 -7.91 19.62
C PHE A 364 -11.63 -7.74 18.25
N LYS A 365 -10.31 -7.53 18.17
CA LYS A 365 -9.62 -7.38 16.88
C LYS A 365 -9.62 -8.70 16.11
N GLU A 366 -9.30 -9.81 16.76
CA GLU A 366 -9.33 -11.12 16.09
C GLU A 366 -10.74 -11.49 15.65
N GLU A 367 -11.73 -11.33 16.52
CA GLU A 367 -13.12 -11.65 16.18
C GLU A 367 -13.66 -10.76 15.04
N PHE A 368 -13.33 -9.47 15.02
CA PHE A 368 -13.63 -8.59 13.90
C PHE A 368 -13.03 -9.11 12.59
N VAL A 369 -11.74 -9.47 12.60
CA VAL A 369 -11.05 -10.00 11.41
C VAL A 369 -11.72 -11.28 10.90
N GLN A 370 -12.05 -12.22 11.79
CA GLN A 370 -12.72 -13.46 11.39
C GLN A 370 -14.09 -13.16 10.75
N LYS A 371 -14.88 -12.24 11.33
CA LYS A 371 -16.16 -11.81 10.74
C LYS A 371 -15.97 -11.13 9.38
N VAL A 372 -14.92 -10.32 9.20
CA VAL A 372 -14.59 -9.73 7.90
C VAL A 372 -14.24 -10.82 6.90
N PHE A 373 -13.40 -11.79 7.27
CA PHE A 373 -13.04 -12.90 6.39
C PHE A 373 -14.27 -13.70 5.96
N ASP A 374 -15.16 -14.01 6.90
CA ASP A 374 -16.42 -14.71 6.61
C ASP A 374 -17.36 -13.91 5.71
N TYR A 375 -17.48 -12.61 5.95
CA TYR A 375 -18.35 -11.72 5.19
C TYR A 375 -17.86 -11.47 3.77
N THR A 376 -16.56 -11.21 3.62
CA THR A 376 -15.90 -10.93 2.33
C THR A 376 -15.47 -12.19 1.59
N LYS A 377 -15.52 -13.36 2.24
CA LYS A 377 -14.96 -14.64 1.76
C LYS A 377 -13.45 -14.56 1.49
N THR A 378 -12.73 -13.75 2.26
CA THR A 378 -11.27 -13.64 2.16
C THR A 378 -10.62 -14.94 2.61
N LYS A 379 -9.75 -15.50 1.78
CA LYS A 379 -8.96 -16.68 2.13
C LYS A 379 -7.85 -16.30 3.11
N LYS A 380 -7.72 -17.08 4.18
CA LYS A 380 -6.60 -17.02 5.12
C LYS A 380 -5.30 -17.43 4.40
N ASP A 381 -4.20 -16.78 4.76
CA ASP A 381 -2.87 -17.11 4.28
C ASP A 381 -2.45 -18.51 4.77
N SER A 382 -2.24 -19.45 3.85
CA SER A 382 -1.98 -20.86 4.20
C SER A 382 -0.70 -21.06 5.01
N ILE A 383 0.34 -20.25 4.74
CA ILE A 383 1.64 -20.36 5.38
C ILE A 383 1.72 -19.47 6.62
N ASN A 384 1.19 -18.24 6.54
CA ASN A 384 1.48 -17.23 7.55
C ASN A 384 0.35 -16.97 8.54
N PHE A 385 -0.89 -17.39 8.24
CA PHE A 385 -2.00 -17.25 9.18
C PHE A 385 -1.96 -18.42 10.18
N ILE A 386 -1.84 -18.08 11.46
CA ILE A 386 -1.70 -19.04 12.55
C ILE A 386 -3.01 -19.12 13.31
N GLU A 387 -3.66 -20.29 13.25
CA GLU A 387 -4.82 -20.59 14.08
C GLU A 387 -4.40 -20.85 15.53
N LYS A 388 -5.27 -20.56 16.49
CA LYS A 388 -4.98 -20.74 17.93
C LYS A 388 -4.55 -22.15 18.32
N GLU A 389 -5.09 -23.16 17.62
CA GLU A 389 -4.84 -24.58 17.89
C GLU A 389 -3.68 -25.15 17.06
N TYR A 390 -2.94 -24.30 16.35
CA TYR A 390 -1.85 -24.76 15.49
C TYR A 390 -0.70 -25.38 16.30
N ILE A 391 -0.33 -26.61 15.94
CA ILE A 391 0.81 -27.32 16.53
C ILE A 391 1.98 -27.22 15.55
N PRO A 392 3.13 -26.64 15.94
CA PRO A 392 4.27 -26.52 15.07
C PRO A 392 4.87 -27.89 14.71
N MET A 393 5.33 -28.00 13.48
CA MET A 393 6.09 -29.15 12.99
C MET A 393 7.57 -28.98 13.34
N ASP A 394 8.18 -30.07 13.81
CA ASP A 394 9.63 -30.13 13.96
C ASP A 394 10.35 -30.15 12.60
N ILE A 395 11.54 -29.56 12.56
CA ILE A 395 12.36 -29.55 11.36
C ILE A 395 12.74 -30.99 11.00
N LYS A 396 12.27 -31.46 9.85
CA LYS A 396 12.57 -32.81 9.36
C LYS A 396 14.03 -32.96 8.96
N GLU A 397 14.55 -34.18 9.04
CA GLU A 397 15.86 -34.54 8.48
C GLU A 397 15.83 -34.49 6.94
N LYS A 398 14.70 -34.80 6.32
CA LYS A 398 14.50 -34.80 4.86
C LYS A 398 13.13 -34.25 4.50
N TYR A 399 13.09 -33.54 3.38
CA TYR A 399 11.88 -32.98 2.77
C TYR A 399 11.65 -33.64 1.42
N THR A 400 10.41 -34.00 1.10
CA THR A 400 10.05 -34.73 -0.11
C THR A 400 9.19 -33.91 -1.07
N ASN A 401 8.35 -33.01 -0.53
CA ASN A 401 7.36 -32.26 -1.29
C ASN A 401 7.23 -30.81 -0.79
N LYS A 402 6.41 -30.04 -1.51
CA LYS A 402 6.16 -28.62 -1.24
C LYS A 402 5.42 -28.41 0.07
N GLU A 403 4.47 -29.27 0.39
CA GLU A 403 3.59 -29.14 1.55
C GLU A 403 4.40 -29.23 2.87
N GLU A 404 5.37 -30.15 2.94
CA GLU A 404 6.28 -30.27 4.08
C GLU A 404 7.16 -29.02 4.29
N ILE A 405 7.60 -28.42 3.19
CA ILE A 405 8.40 -27.18 3.18
C ILE A 405 7.54 -26.02 3.69
N GLU A 406 6.32 -25.87 3.18
CA GLU A 406 5.39 -24.81 3.58
C GLU A 406 4.93 -24.95 5.04
N GLU A 407 4.75 -26.17 5.52
CA GLU A 407 4.42 -26.45 6.92
C GLU A 407 5.58 -26.08 7.87
N THR A 408 6.83 -26.29 7.43
CA THR A 408 8.00 -25.83 8.20
C THR A 408 8.14 -24.31 8.12
N PHE A 409 7.89 -23.68 6.97
CA PHE A 409 7.83 -22.22 6.89
C PHE A 409 6.77 -21.65 7.85
N LYS A 410 5.58 -22.25 7.90
CA LYS A 410 4.52 -21.88 8.84
C LYS A 410 4.98 -21.96 10.28
N SER A 411 5.60 -23.07 10.68
CA SER A 411 6.20 -23.22 12.01
C SER A 411 7.26 -22.15 12.32
N LEU A 412 8.07 -21.76 11.32
CA LEU A 412 9.07 -20.70 11.47
C LEU A 412 8.48 -19.27 11.55
N THR A 413 7.20 -19.07 11.18
CA THR A 413 6.51 -17.77 11.36
C THR A 413 6.04 -17.53 12.79
N LEU A 414 5.97 -18.57 13.62
CA LEU A 414 5.57 -18.43 15.02
C LEU A 414 6.50 -17.48 15.77
N PRO A 415 5.98 -16.71 16.75
CA PRO A 415 6.80 -15.82 17.57
C PRO A 415 8.02 -16.54 18.14
N ASN A 416 9.19 -15.90 18.06
CA ASN A 416 10.46 -16.42 18.54
C ASN A 416 10.96 -17.75 17.91
N SER A 417 10.32 -18.26 16.86
CA SER A 417 10.70 -19.54 16.23
C SER A 417 11.80 -19.43 15.16
N SER A 418 12.19 -18.21 14.81
CA SER A 418 13.24 -17.93 13.84
C SER A 418 14.22 -16.91 14.46
N GLN A 419 15.40 -17.33 14.90
CA GLN A 419 16.37 -16.40 15.52
C GLN A 419 17.04 -15.49 14.50
N ILE A 420 17.13 -15.89 13.22
CA ILE A 420 17.81 -15.09 12.19
C ILE A 420 17.21 -13.69 12.05
N ILE A 421 15.88 -13.57 12.18
CA ILE A 421 15.20 -12.29 11.97
C ILE A 421 15.54 -11.26 13.04
N LYS A 422 15.93 -11.71 14.25
CA LYS A 422 16.38 -10.84 15.34
C LYS A 422 17.76 -10.25 15.12
N THR A 423 18.52 -10.77 14.16
CA THR A 423 19.85 -10.24 13.83
C THR A 423 19.79 -9.13 12.79
N PHE A 424 18.87 -9.21 11.85
CA PHE A 424 18.81 -8.28 10.71
C PHE A 424 17.90 -7.07 10.96
N THR A 425 17.60 -6.76 12.23
CA THR A 425 16.58 -5.78 12.65
C THR A 425 16.98 -4.32 12.41
N ASP A 426 18.26 -4.00 12.62
CA ASP A 426 18.82 -2.66 12.38
C ASP A 426 19.48 -2.54 11.00
N SER A 427 19.32 -3.59 10.18
CA SER A 427 19.88 -3.62 8.84
C SER A 427 18.90 -3.03 7.83
N LYS A 428 19.43 -2.55 6.70
CA LYS A 428 18.62 -2.15 5.54
C LYS A 428 17.98 -3.35 4.81
N SER A 429 18.07 -4.55 5.38
CA SER A 429 17.70 -5.82 4.75
C SER A 429 16.54 -6.49 5.48
N ASN A 430 15.39 -6.60 4.82
CA ASN A 430 14.22 -7.28 5.36
C ASN A 430 13.43 -8.07 4.29
N LEU A 431 14.00 -8.25 3.10
CA LEU A 431 13.40 -9.00 1.99
C LEU A 431 14.44 -9.91 1.31
N ALA A 432 14.16 -11.21 1.30
CA ALA A 432 14.95 -12.21 0.57
C ALA A 432 14.08 -12.95 -0.44
N HIS A 433 14.64 -13.27 -1.61
CA HIS A 433 14.04 -14.23 -2.55
C HIS A 433 14.80 -15.55 -2.48
N ILE A 434 14.07 -16.62 -2.20
CA ILE A 434 14.57 -17.96 -1.95
C ILE A 434 14.16 -18.85 -3.11
N ARG A 435 15.14 -19.50 -3.73
CA ARG A 435 14.96 -20.59 -4.68
C ARG A 435 15.27 -21.91 -3.98
N ILE A 436 14.29 -22.81 -3.95
CA ILE A 436 14.49 -24.18 -3.51
C ILE A 436 14.58 -25.06 -4.75
N LYS A 437 15.75 -25.67 -4.96
CA LYS A 437 16.03 -26.58 -6.07
C LYS A 437 15.59 -27.99 -5.67
N MET A 438 14.43 -28.38 -6.16
CA MET A 438 13.88 -29.72 -5.91
C MET A 438 14.59 -30.78 -6.74
N ASN A 439 14.67 -32.00 -6.19
CA ASN A 439 15.32 -33.15 -6.83
C ASN A 439 14.57 -33.61 -8.09
N ASP A 440 13.27 -33.31 -8.21
CA ASP A 440 12.45 -33.53 -9.40
C ASP A 440 12.64 -32.44 -10.48
N LYS A 441 13.60 -31.53 -10.29
CA LYS A 441 13.92 -30.37 -11.16
C LYS A 441 12.85 -29.29 -11.21
N LYS A 442 11.85 -29.31 -10.32
CA LYS A 442 10.88 -28.21 -10.20
C LYS A 442 11.30 -27.24 -9.12
N ASP A 443 11.93 -26.14 -9.52
CA ASP A 443 12.33 -25.13 -8.54
C ASP A 443 11.10 -24.40 -7.95
N LEU A 444 11.08 -24.29 -6.63
CA LEU A 444 10.11 -23.49 -5.89
C LEU A 444 10.72 -22.13 -5.58
N VAL A 445 9.90 -21.07 -5.65
CA VAL A 445 10.31 -19.71 -5.30
C VAL A 445 9.47 -19.21 -4.14
N TYR A 446 10.14 -18.67 -3.15
CA TYR A 446 9.53 -18.01 -2.00
C TYR A 446 10.19 -16.65 -1.75
N SER A 447 9.42 -15.70 -1.24
CA SER A 447 9.92 -14.47 -0.64
C SER A 447 9.82 -14.59 0.88
N MET A 448 10.91 -14.29 1.58
CA MET A 448 10.93 -14.13 3.03
C MET A 448 10.92 -12.63 3.35
N ILE A 449 9.95 -12.21 4.16
CA ILE A 449 9.72 -10.81 4.53
C ILE A 449 9.82 -10.71 6.05
N ILE A 450 10.77 -9.92 6.54
CA ILE A 450 10.89 -9.63 7.97
C ILE A 450 10.05 -8.37 8.27
N ASN A 451 9.06 -8.53 9.13
CA ASN A 451 8.20 -7.45 9.58
C ASN A 451 8.70 -6.98 10.95
N ARG A 452 9.38 -5.83 10.97
CA ARG A 452 9.89 -5.29 12.23
C ARG A 452 8.76 -4.71 13.07
N TRP A 453 8.89 -4.88 14.38
CA TRP A 453 7.93 -4.34 15.32
C TRP A 453 8.33 -2.93 15.75
N HIS A 454 7.41 -1.99 15.57
CA HIS A 454 7.60 -0.59 15.94
C HIS A 454 6.79 -0.25 17.19
N LYS A 455 7.39 0.37 18.20
CA LYS A 455 6.68 0.96 19.36
C LYS A 455 5.59 1.93 18.90
N ASN A 456 5.91 2.72 17.87
CA ASN A 456 5.02 3.59 17.12
C ASN A 456 5.71 4.02 15.80
N VAL A 457 4.93 4.54 14.86
CA VAL A 457 5.41 5.13 13.59
C VAL A 457 5.01 6.60 13.47
N ALA A 458 4.89 7.31 14.59
CA ALA A 458 4.42 8.70 14.65
C ALA A 458 5.53 9.75 14.37
N LEU A 459 6.76 9.30 14.10
CA LEU A 459 7.94 10.13 14.02
C LEU A 459 8.73 9.83 12.74
N LEU A 460 9.14 10.90 12.04
CA LEU A 460 9.89 10.80 10.79
C LEU A 460 11.33 10.31 10.95
N PHE A 461 11.93 10.48 12.13
CA PHE A 461 13.35 10.24 12.39
C PHE A 461 13.57 9.30 13.58
N SER A 462 14.81 8.82 13.74
CA SER A 462 15.24 7.96 14.85
C SER A 462 14.41 6.69 15.02
N GLU A 463 14.07 6.04 13.90
CA GLU A 463 13.30 4.79 13.88
C GLU A 463 13.88 3.71 14.77
N GLU A 464 15.20 3.51 14.73
CA GLU A 464 15.93 2.48 15.48
C GLU A 464 15.61 2.51 16.99
N SER A 465 15.41 3.68 17.59
CA SER A 465 15.08 3.79 19.02
C SER A 465 13.68 3.29 19.38
N ARG A 466 12.85 2.99 18.37
CA ARG A 466 11.47 2.53 18.49
C ARG A 466 11.28 1.10 18.02
N LEU A 467 12.31 0.44 17.50
CA LEU A 467 12.25 -0.97 17.13
C LEU A 467 12.31 -1.86 18.38
N ASP A 468 11.70 -3.03 18.30
CA ASP A 468 11.80 -4.09 19.31
C ASP A 468 11.94 -5.45 18.61
N SER A 469 13.19 -5.83 18.35
CA SER A 469 13.55 -7.06 17.63
C SER A 469 13.01 -8.33 18.27
N SER A 470 12.68 -8.30 19.57
CA SER A 470 12.09 -9.45 20.27
C SER A 470 10.66 -9.77 19.82
N LYS A 471 10.00 -8.81 19.16
CA LYS A 471 8.61 -8.90 18.68
C LYS A 471 8.50 -8.93 17.16
N ASP A 472 9.63 -8.97 16.45
CA ASP A 472 9.65 -9.07 15.00
C ASP A 472 8.99 -10.39 14.55
N THR A 473 8.34 -10.32 13.40
CA THR A 473 7.70 -11.47 12.77
C THR A 473 8.26 -11.69 11.37
N VAL A 474 7.98 -12.85 10.79
CA VAL A 474 8.39 -13.17 9.43
C VAL A 474 7.22 -13.73 8.65
N ASN A 475 7.14 -13.39 7.37
CA ASN A 475 6.24 -14.04 6.44
C ASN A 475 7.02 -14.71 5.31
N TYR A 476 6.55 -15.87 4.88
CA TYR A 476 7.02 -16.57 3.70
C TYR A 476 5.91 -16.61 2.66
N ARG A 477 6.21 -16.22 1.44
CA ARG A 477 5.22 -16.15 0.36
C ARG A 477 5.73 -16.80 -0.89
N GLN A 478 4.95 -17.70 -1.47
CA GLN A 478 5.28 -18.25 -2.78
C GLN A 478 5.36 -17.11 -3.82
N GLY A 479 6.39 -17.14 -4.66
CA GLY A 479 6.65 -16.13 -5.68
C GLY A 479 7.44 -14.92 -5.19
N PHE A 480 7.29 -13.80 -5.89
CA PHE A 480 8.13 -12.62 -5.77
C PHE A 480 7.41 -11.46 -5.06
N ILE A 481 7.98 -10.98 -3.96
CA ILE A 481 7.51 -9.81 -3.22
C ILE A 481 8.55 -8.69 -3.37
N GLY A 482 8.08 -7.46 -3.57
CA GLY A 482 8.92 -6.26 -3.65
C GLY A 482 9.66 -6.07 -4.97
N SER A 483 10.24 -4.89 -5.17
CA SER A 483 11.00 -4.55 -6.38
C SER A 483 12.52 -4.58 -6.18
N TYR A 484 12.95 -4.79 -4.94
CA TYR A 484 14.33 -4.64 -4.49
C TYR A 484 14.71 -5.80 -3.58
N PRO A 485 15.10 -6.95 -4.13
CA PRO A 485 15.61 -8.03 -3.30
C PRO A 485 16.85 -7.56 -2.55
N ASN A 486 16.87 -7.73 -1.23
CA ASN A 486 18.07 -7.44 -0.46
C ASN A 486 19.08 -8.57 -0.60
N VAL A 487 18.60 -9.80 -0.76
CA VAL A 487 19.45 -10.98 -0.92
C VAL A 487 18.71 -12.08 -1.69
N TYR A 488 19.44 -12.82 -2.52
CA TYR A 488 19.00 -14.07 -3.09
C TYR A 488 19.54 -15.24 -2.27
N VAL A 489 18.71 -16.26 -2.11
CA VAL A 489 19.07 -17.50 -1.42
C VAL A 489 18.79 -18.66 -2.37
N GLU A 490 19.74 -19.57 -2.53
CA GLU A 490 19.54 -20.83 -3.24
C GLU A 490 19.78 -22.00 -2.29
N VAL A 491 18.81 -22.90 -2.18
CA VAL A 491 18.86 -24.07 -1.30
C VAL A 491 18.53 -25.31 -2.12
N LYS A 492 19.30 -26.39 -1.99
CA LYS A 492 18.93 -27.69 -2.56
C LYS A 492 17.98 -28.41 -1.62
N GLN A 493 17.09 -29.24 -2.15
CA GLN A 493 16.16 -30.03 -1.33
C GLN A 493 16.86 -30.82 -0.21
N ASP A 494 17.99 -31.44 -0.52
CA ASP A 494 18.77 -32.24 0.45
C ASP A 494 19.43 -31.38 1.55
N ASP A 495 19.58 -30.07 1.35
CA ASP A 495 20.15 -29.14 2.32
C ASP A 495 19.07 -28.40 3.17
N LEU A 496 17.78 -28.65 2.93
CA LEU A 496 16.68 -27.92 3.59
C LEU A 496 16.68 -28.06 5.11
N SER A 497 17.02 -29.24 5.62
CA SER A 497 17.11 -29.47 7.07
C SER A 497 18.17 -28.56 7.71
N GLU A 498 19.36 -28.45 7.10
CA GLU A 498 20.41 -27.56 7.56
C GLU A 498 19.98 -26.09 7.46
N PHE A 499 19.38 -25.71 6.33
CA PHE A 499 18.90 -24.34 6.11
C PHE A 499 17.86 -23.92 7.15
N PHE A 500 16.83 -24.72 7.39
CA PHE A 500 15.81 -24.40 8.39
C PHE A 500 16.34 -24.38 9.81
N ASN A 501 17.27 -25.30 10.14
CA ASN A 501 17.94 -25.27 11.44
C ASN A 501 18.77 -24.00 11.62
N LEU A 502 19.41 -23.53 10.55
CA LEU A 502 20.13 -22.26 10.56
C LEU A 502 19.18 -21.07 10.77
N LEU A 503 18.04 -20.99 10.07
CA LEU A 503 17.05 -19.93 10.30
C LEU A 503 16.53 -19.93 11.76
N LYS A 504 16.17 -21.12 12.27
CA LYS A 504 15.63 -21.31 13.63
C LYS A 504 16.64 -20.89 14.69
N ASN A 505 17.91 -21.27 14.55
CA ASN A 505 18.90 -21.21 15.63
C ASN A 505 20.06 -20.22 15.39
N TYR A 506 19.97 -19.34 14.38
CA TYR A 506 21.05 -18.40 14.03
C TYR A 506 21.50 -17.54 15.22
N LYS A 507 22.80 -17.58 15.55
CA LYS A 507 23.38 -16.83 16.69
C LYS A 507 24.29 -15.68 16.27
N ASN A 508 24.43 -15.40 14.98
CA ASN A 508 25.30 -14.36 14.44
C ASN A 508 26.79 -14.47 14.85
N ASN A 509 27.27 -15.69 15.13
CA ASN A 509 28.69 -15.97 15.36
C ASN A 509 29.42 -16.30 14.03
N GLU A 510 30.74 -16.41 14.06
CA GLU A 510 31.54 -16.69 12.85
C GLU A 510 31.20 -18.03 12.18
N VAL A 511 30.75 -19.04 12.95
CA VAL A 511 30.34 -20.34 12.40
C VAL A 511 29.05 -20.19 11.60
N ASP A 512 28.04 -19.53 12.15
CA ASP A 512 26.75 -19.33 11.50
C ASP A 512 26.88 -18.40 10.28
N LYS A 513 27.75 -17.37 10.37
CA LYS A 513 28.08 -16.49 9.24
C LYS A 513 28.76 -17.24 8.10
N LYS A 514 29.60 -18.24 8.38
CA LYS A 514 30.16 -19.10 7.32
C LYS A 514 29.10 -20.04 6.74
N LYS A 515 28.25 -20.64 7.59
CA LYS A 515 27.17 -21.52 7.14
C LYS A 515 26.16 -20.81 6.24
N ILE A 516 25.77 -19.58 6.57
CA ILE A 516 24.77 -18.85 5.77
C ILE A 516 25.28 -18.52 4.36
N LEU A 517 26.61 -18.36 4.17
CA LEU A 517 27.23 -18.15 2.86
C LEU A 517 27.11 -19.36 1.92
N LYS A 518 26.81 -20.56 2.45
CA LYS A 518 26.45 -21.73 1.62
C LYS A 518 25.18 -21.49 0.79
N PHE A 519 24.26 -20.70 1.32
CA PHE A 519 22.92 -20.50 0.75
C PHE A 519 22.73 -19.12 0.12
N VAL A 520 23.30 -18.09 0.74
CA VAL A 520 23.18 -16.70 0.29
C VAL A 520 24.05 -16.44 -0.93
N ILE A 521 23.47 -15.86 -1.97
CA ILE A 521 24.20 -15.43 -3.16
C ILE A 521 24.86 -14.07 -2.89
N ASN A 522 26.09 -14.13 -2.40
CA ASN A 522 26.93 -12.95 -2.19
C ASN A 522 27.30 -12.26 -3.53
N ARG A 523 27.55 -10.95 -3.52
CA ARG A 523 27.98 -10.18 -4.71
C ARG A 523 29.29 -10.68 -5.31
N ALA A 524 30.19 -11.24 -4.49
CA ALA A 524 31.45 -11.83 -4.96
C ALA A 524 31.29 -13.24 -5.56
N ASN A 525 30.09 -13.82 -5.53
CA ASN A 525 29.85 -15.14 -6.10
C ASN A 525 30.10 -15.09 -7.62
N PRO A 526 30.98 -15.94 -8.19
CA PRO A 526 31.28 -15.92 -9.63
C PRO A 526 30.05 -16.22 -10.50
N ASN A 527 29.01 -16.85 -9.93
CA ASN A 527 27.74 -17.14 -10.60
C ASN A 527 26.63 -16.13 -10.26
N PHE A 528 26.94 -14.98 -9.65
CA PHE A 528 25.95 -13.98 -9.23
C PHE A 528 24.96 -13.63 -10.35
N TRP A 529 25.46 -13.28 -11.55
CA TRP A 529 24.63 -12.91 -12.68
C TRP A 529 23.76 -14.06 -13.18
N LYS A 530 24.27 -15.29 -13.16
CA LYS A 530 23.48 -16.48 -13.51
C LYS A 530 22.28 -16.67 -12.56
N SER A 531 22.47 -16.45 -11.27
CA SER A 531 21.37 -16.49 -10.30
C SER A 531 20.40 -15.32 -10.49
N PHE A 532 20.91 -14.09 -10.67
CA PHE A 532 20.08 -12.92 -10.94
C PHE A 532 19.19 -13.10 -12.19
N ASP A 533 19.78 -13.54 -13.30
CA ASP A 533 19.06 -13.81 -14.55
C ASP A 533 18.03 -14.92 -14.37
N TRP A 534 18.35 -15.95 -13.59
CA TRP A 534 17.40 -17.01 -13.28
C TRP A 534 16.16 -16.49 -12.54
N PHE A 535 16.34 -15.70 -11.46
CA PHE A 535 15.21 -15.14 -10.71
C PHE A 535 14.37 -14.20 -11.57
N ASN A 536 15.01 -13.34 -12.38
CA ASN A 536 14.28 -12.45 -13.29
C ASN A 536 13.50 -13.21 -14.38
N ASN A 537 14.10 -14.22 -14.99
CA ASN A 537 13.42 -15.05 -16.00
C ASN A 537 12.26 -15.85 -15.38
N LYS A 538 12.44 -16.36 -14.16
CA LYS A 538 11.39 -17.04 -13.41
C LYS A 538 10.23 -16.10 -13.09
N PHE A 539 10.51 -14.87 -12.66
CA PHE A 539 9.48 -13.84 -12.44
C PHE A 539 8.74 -13.50 -13.75
N LYS A 540 9.47 -13.29 -14.85
CA LYS A 540 8.87 -13.06 -16.17
C LYS A 540 7.94 -14.20 -16.62
N THR A 541 8.30 -15.44 -16.30
CA THR A 541 7.50 -16.61 -16.68
C THR A 541 6.24 -16.75 -15.82
N GLU A 542 6.32 -16.43 -14.52
CA GLU A 542 5.20 -16.56 -13.58
C GLU A 542 4.20 -15.41 -13.68
N ASP A 543 4.67 -14.19 -13.97
CA ASP A 543 3.84 -12.99 -14.09
C ASP A 543 4.37 -12.06 -15.18
N SER A 544 4.24 -12.50 -16.44
CA SER A 544 4.73 -11.75 -17.61
C SER A 544 4.16 -10.33 -17.72
N LEU A 545 2.92 -10.14 -17.28
CA LEU A 545 2.23 -8.86 -17.41
C LEU A 545 2.73 -7.84 -16.38
N ASN A 546 2.96 -8.24 -15.12
CA ASN A 546 3.49 -7.33 -14.09
C ASN A 546 5.02 -7.36 -13.98
N TYR A 547 5.69 -8.19 -14.80
CA TYR A 547 7.13 -8.30 -14.81
C TYR A 547 7.80 -6.97 -15.17
N GLY A 548 8.77 -6.60 -14.35
CA GLY A 548 9.81 -5.65 -14.71
C GLY A 548 11.13 -6.12 -14.10
N LEU A 549 12.24 -5.59 -14.61
CA LEU A 549 13.56 -5.93 -14.08
C LEU A 549 13.65 -5.54 -12.60
N MET A 550 14.16 -6.45 -11.77
CA MET A 550 14.40 -6.18 -10.35
C MET A 550 15.62 -5.28 -10.16
N ASP A 551 15.55 -4.38 -9.18
CA ASP A 551 16.59 -3.38 -8.94
C ASP A 551 17.51 -3.81 -7.78
N LEU A 552 18.80 -3.95 -8.09
CA LEU A 552 19.84 -4.40 -7.15
C LEU A 552 20.43 -3.28 -6.28
N ASN A 553 19.94 -2.04 -6.38
CA ASN A 553 20.44 -0.90 -5.59
C ASN A 553 20.36 -1.11 -4.07
N ARG A 554 19.52 -2.06 -3.61
CA ARG A 554 19.34 -2.43 -2.19
C ARG A 554 19.80 -3.83 -1.86
N TYR A 555 20.48 -4.49 -2.80
CA TYR A 555 21.11 -5.78 -2.56
C TYR A 555 22.27 -5.59 -1.58
N ILE A 556 22.48 -6.53 -0.63
CA ILE A 556 23.56 -6.48 0.36
C ILE A 556 24.87 -6.05 -0.31
N SER A 557 25.44 -4.93 0.15
CA SER A 557 26.52 -4.24 -0.57
C SER A 557 27.90 -4.84 -0.34
N LYS A 558 28.11 -5.49 0.80
CA LYS A 558 29.40 -6.06 1.18
C LYS A 558 29.67 -7.34 0.40
N ALA A 559 30.67 -7.30 -0.48
CA ALA A 559 31.28 -8.49 -1.05
C ALA A 559 32.09 -9.19 0.05
N ILE A 560 31.69 -10.39 0.42
CA ILE A 560 32.44 -11.23 1.38
C ILE A 560 33.34 -12.17 0.57
N ASN A 561 34.63 -11.85 0.49
CA ASN A 561 35.61 -12.78 -0.11
C ASN A 561 36.06 -13.74 0.99
N ASP A 562 36.03 -15.04 0.70
CA ASP A 562 36.64 -16.05 1.56
C ASP A 562 38.17 -15.95 1.57
#